data_AF-A0A2V9X9P2-F1
#
_entry.id   AF-A0A2V9X9P2-F1
#
_cell.length_a   1.000
_cell.length_b   1.000
_cell.length_c   1.000
_cell.angle_alpha   90.00
_cell.angle_beta   90.00
_cell.angle_gamma   90.00
#
_symmetry.space_group_name_H-M   'P 1'
#
loop_
_entity.id
_entity.type
_entity.pdbx_description
1 polymer ?
#
loop_
_entity_poly.entity_id
_entity_poly.type
_entity_poly.pdbx_seq_one_letter_code
_entity_poly.pdbx_strand_id
1 'polypeptide(L)'
;MSIDTQPVVLRKGKPDPTLSLYHLLDPEVLANPYPLFQRLRSEDPVHWDPFLHAWIVTRYTDVMEVLHTFSADRTPSPEQLTGMGLAKLNPIARVMVRQMLFLDAPAHTRLRGLASKAFTPARVETLRAHIREIVENLLDGLPDKGRMDVIADLAEPLPAIVTAEMLGVPTSDRHQLKAWSADFAEMLGNFQHNPDHVPKVLDSVQQMSDYFRGAIAEQKKHPREGLIRSFLD
;
A
#
# COMPACT_ATOMS: atom_id res chain seq x y z
N MET A 1 -12.32 30.58 21.22
CA MET A 1 -12.48 29.29 21.92
C MET A 1 -11.13 28.62 21.87
N SER A 2 -10.36 28.76 22.95
CA SER A 2 -8.95 28.34 23.02
C SER A 2 -8.89 26.82 23.03
N ILE A 3 -8.19 26.23 22.07
CA ILE A 3 -7.90 24.79 22.08
C ILE A 3 -6.77 24.60 23.08
N ASP A 4 -7.13 24.03 24.23
CA ASP A 4 -6.21 23.67 25.30
C ASP A 4 -5.35 22.48 24.82
N THR A 5 -4.20 22.79 24.24
CA THR A 5 -3.21 21.79 23.81
C THR A 5 -2.35 21.44 25.02
N GLN A 6 -2.84 20.53 25.86
CA GLN A 6 -1.98 19.93 26.87
C GLN A 6 -0.88 19.12 26.16
N PRO A 7 0.39 19.32 26.51
CA PRO A 7 1.49 18.56 25.91
C PRO A 7 1.32 17.08 26.24
N VAL A 8 1.43 16.22 25.23
CA VAL A 8 1.52 14.77 25.42
C VAL A 8 2.75 14.47 26.27
N VAL A 9 2.54 14.17 27.55
CA VAL A 9 3.61 13.82 28.48
C VAL A 9 4.15 12.44 28.08
N LEU A 10 5.27 12.41 27.37
CA LEU A 10 6.02 11.19 27.09
C LEU A 10 6.46 10.58 28.44
N ARG A 11 5.85 9.46 28.83
CA ARG A 11 6.27 8.71 30.02
C ARG A 11 7.67 8.14 29.76
N LYS A 12 8.66 8.58 30.54
CA LYS A 12 10.02 8.03 30.59
C LYS A 12 10.06 6.66 31.31
N GLY A 13 9.25 5.70 30.86
CA GLY A 13 9.37 4.29 31.26
C GLY A 13 10.33 3.56 30.32
N LYS A 14 11.05 2.54 30.81
CA LYS A 14 11.74 1.60 29.89
C LYS A 14 10.66 0.86 29.09
N PRO A 15 10.81 0.70 27.76
CA PRO A 15 9.85 -0.06 26.97
C PRO A 15 9.76 -1.50 27.47
N ASP A 16 8.55 -1.99 27.72
CA ASP A 16 8.30 -3.39 28.03
C ASP A 16 8.55 -4.22 26.76
N PRO A 17 9.54 -5.12 26.74
CA PRO A 17 9.86 -5.92 25.56
C PRO A 17 8.70 -6.83 25.12
N THR A 18 7.70 -7.06 25.98
CA THR A 18 6.49 -7.84 25.65
C THR A 18 5.44 -7.04 24.87
N LEU A 19 5.59 -5.72 24.75
CA LEU A 19 4.70 -4.84 23.98
C LEU A 19 5.27 -4.52 22.60
N SER A 20 5.91 -5.49 21.94
CA SER A 20 6.49 -5.28 20.61
C SER A 20 5.71 -5.99 19.50
N LEU A 21 5.62 -5.34 18.33
CA LEU A 21 5.15 -5.93 17.09
C LEU A 21 6.11 -7.00 16.52
N TYR A 22 7.30 -7.18 17.10
CA TYR A 22 8.14 -8.35 16.86
C TYR A 22 7.35 -9.66 17.02
N HIS A 23 6.40 -9.71 17.96
CA HIS A 23 5.56 -10.88 18.19
C HIS A 23 4.68 -11.26 16.98
N LEU A 24 4.45 -10.36 16.03
CA LEU A 24 3.74 -10.68 14.77
C LEU A 24 4.52 -11.63 13.85
N LEU A 25 5.78 -11.94 14.17
CA LEU A 25 6.54 -13.00 13.50
C LEU A 25 6.12 -14.41 13.97
N ASP A 26 5.44 -14.52 15.11
CA ASP A 26 4.85 -15.77 15.59
C ASP A 26 3.51 -16.02 14.84
N PRO A 27 3.34 -17.16 14.15
CA PRO A 27 2.10 -17.48 13.45
C PRO A 27 0.84 -17.44 14.31
N GLU A 28 0.92 -17.81 15.60
CA GLU A 28 -0.25 -17.81 16.49
C GLU A 28 -0.68 -16.38 16.83
N VAL A 29 0.28 -15.49 17.05
CA VAL A 29 0.02 -14.07 17.31
C VAL A 29 -0.43 -13.38 16.03
N LEU A 30 0.15 -13.71 14.88
CA LEU A 30 -0.26 -13.16 13.59
C LEU A 30 -1.70 -13.55 13.25
N ALA A 31 -2.12 -14.78 13.58
CA ALA A 31 -3.49 -15.25 13.39
C ALA A 31 -4.50 -14.53 14.31
N ASN A 32 -4.07 -14.04 15.47
CA ASN A 32 -4.91 -13.30 16.40
C ASN A 32 -4.11 -12.19 17.12
N PRO A 33 -3.85 -11.04 16.47
CA PRO A 33 -2.99 -9.99 17.03
C PRO A 33 -3.74 -9.06 17.99
N TYR A 34 -5.06 -9.21 18.10
CA TYR A 34 -5.93 -8.32 18.87
C TYR A 34 -5.63 -8.26 20.37
N PRO A 35 -5.22 -9.36 21.06
CA PRO A 35 -4.77 -9.29 22.45
C PRO A 35 -3.54 -8.41 22.64
N LEU A 36 -2.54 -8.50 21.75
CA LEU A 36 -1.37 -7.62 21.76
C LEU A 36 -1.77 -6.16 21.55
N PHE A 37 -2.63 -5.90 20.55
CA PHE A 37 -3.13 -4.53 20.30
C PHE A 37 -3.97 -3.99 21.47
N GLN A 38 -4.69 -4.85 22.19
CA GLN A 38 -5.44 -4.45 23.38
C GLN A 38 -4.50 -4.00 24.48
N ARG A 39 -3.43 -4.76 24.76
CA ARG A 39 -2.40 -4.39 25.74
C ARG A 39 -1.74 -3.06 25.38
N LEU A 40 -1.30 -2.90 24.12
CA LEU A 40 -0.75 -1.63 23.61
C LEU A 40 -1.72 -0.46 23.87
N ARG A 41 -3.01 -0.59 23.54
CA ARG A 41 -4.01 0.48 23.78
C ARG A 41 -4.20 0.84 25.25
N SER A 42 -4.15 -0.14 26.15
CA SER A 42 -4.43 0.05 27.57
C SER A 42 -3.21 0.47 28.38
N GLU A 43 -2.05 -0.11 28.09
CA GLU A 43 -0.82 0.02 28.88
C GLU A 43 0.06 1.17 28.37
N ASP A 44 0.29 1.23 27.05
CA ASP A 44 1.20 2.21 26.43
C ASP A 44 0.73 2.57 24.99
N PRO A 45 -0.28 3.46 24.84
CA PRO A 45 -0.99 3.66 23.59
C PRO A 45 -0.19 4.38 22.48
N VAL A 46 0.90 5.05 22.87
CA VAL A 46 1.90 5.67 22.00
C VAL A 46 3.25 5.06 22.38
N HIS A 47 3.49 3.85 21.88
CA HIS A 47 4.60 3.00 22.29
C HIS A 47 5.80 3.19 21.36
N TRP A 48 7.01 3.33 21.91
CA TRP A 48 8.22 3.18 21.11
C TRP A 48 8.56 1.69 20.97
N ASP A 49 8.36 1.13 19.78
CA ASP A 49 8.71 -0.25 19.49
C ASP A 49 10.21 -0.35 19.15
N PRO A 50 11.02 -1.04 19.96
CA PRO A 50 12.46 -1.14 19.76
C PRO A 50 12.86 -2.06 18.60
N PHE A 51 12.00 -2.98 18.16
CA PHE A 51 12.25 -3.85 17.01
C PHE A 51 12.01 -3.10 15.70
N LEU A 52 10.92 -2.33 15.62
CA LEU A 52 10.60 -1.52 14.45
C LEU A 52 11.35 -0.20 14.40
N HIS A 53 11.97 0.22 15.51
CA HIS A 53 12.55 1.56 15.67
C HIS A 53 11.56 2.67 15.29
N ALA A 54 10.30 2.50 15.72
CA ALA A 54 9.20 3.37 15.34
C ALA A 54 8.19 3.55 16.49
N TRP A 55 7.46 4.66 16.45
CA TRP A 55 6.32 4.88 17.33
C TRP A 55 5.08 4.13 16.81
N ILE A 56 4.43 3.38 17.68
CA ILE A 56 3.19 2.64 17.43
C ILE A 56 2.06 3.33 18.18
N VAL A 57 1.07 3.79 17.42
CA VAL A 57 -0.08 4.53 17.93
C VAL A 57 -1.32 3.65 17.79
N THR A 58 -2.03 3.39 18.89
CA THR A 58 -3.05 2.33 18.91
C THR A 58 -4.44 2.79 19.36
N ARG A 59 -4.57 3.93 20.04
CA ARG A 59 -5.89 4.49 20.37
C ARG A 59 -6.47 5.21 19.16
N TYR A 60 -7.76 5.03 18.90
CA TYR A 60 -8.44 5.62 17.75
C TYR A 60 -8.24 7.14 17.65
N THR A 61 -8.40 7.87 18.76
CA THR A 61 -8.22 9.33 18.79
C THR A 61 -6.81 9.74 18.36
N ASP A 62 -5.81 9.02 18.86
CA ASP A 62 -4.40 9.34 18.62
C ASP A 62 -4.01 8.97 17.19
N VAL A 63 -4.52 7.85 16.66
CA VAL A 63 -4.36 7.47 15.25
C VAL A 63 -4.95 8.52 14.32
N MET A 64 -6.16 8.99 14.60
CA MET A 64 -6.81 10.02 13.79
C MET A 64 -6.05 11.35 13.82
N GLU A 65 -5.51 11.74 14.98
CA GLU A 65 -4.64 12.92 15.10
C GLU A 65 -3.39 12.77 14.23
N VAL A 66 -2.72 11.62 14.29
CA VAL A 66 -1.53 11.35 13.45
C VAL A 66 -1.88 11.43 11.96
N LEU A 67 -2.97 10.79 11.54
CA LEU A 67 -3.39 10.78 10.13
C LEU A 67 -3.78 12.17 9.58
N HIS A 68 -4.15 13.12 10.45
CA HIS A 68 -4.52 14.48 10.03
C HIS A 68 -3.37 15.49 10.12
N THR A 69 -2.47 15.32 11.09
CA THR A 69 -1.51 16.36 11.48
C THR A 69 -0.08 16.06 11.03
N PHE A 70 0.29 14.80 10.83
CA PHE A 70 1.67 14.42 10.52
C PHE A 70 1.89 14.24 9.00
N SER A 71 3.12 14.53 8.58
CA SER A 71 3.57 14.36 7.20
C SER A 71 3.54 12.89 6.79
N ALA A 72 3.08 12.64 5.56
CA ALA A 72 3.22 11.34 4.91
C ALA A 72 4.60 11.14 4.25
N ASP A 73 5.41 12.20 4.16
CA ASP A 73 6.77 12.16 3.61
C ASP A 73 7.74 11.48 4.59
N ARG A 74 7.83 10.16 4.43
CA ARG A 74 8.71 9.28 5.21
C ARG A 74 9.67 8.48 4.33
N THR A 75 9.84 8.89 3.07
CA THR A 75 10.65 8.16 2.10
C THR A 75 12.00 8.86 1.90
N PRO A 76 13.14 8.19 2.13
CA PRO A 76 14.43 8.81 1.90
C PRO A 76 14.67 9.06 0.40
N SER A 77 15.20 10.24 0.07
CA SER A 77 15.60 10.60 -1.28
C SER A 77 16.80 9.76 -1.77
N PRO A 78 17.02 9.65 -3.09
CA PRO A 78 18.22 9.02 -3.62
C PRO A 78 19.53 9.60 -3.07
N GLU A 79 19.59 10.91 -2.84
CA GLU A 79 20.75 11.61 -2.27
C GLU A 79 20.96 11.21 -0.81
N GLN A 80 19.88 11.13 -0.02
CA GLN A 80 19.93 10.66 1.37
C GLN A 80 20.41 9.22 1.46
N LEU A 81 19.86 8.32 0.63
CA LEU A 81 20.31 6.92 0.58
C LEU A 81 21.77 6.80 0.15
N THR A 82 22.21 7.62 -0.80
CA THR A 82 23.62 7.67 -1.21
C THR A 82 24.52 8.09 -0.06
N GLY A 83 24.13 9.14 0.69
CA GLY A 83 24.86 9.59 1.88
C GLY A 83 24.93 8.53 3.00
N MET A 84 23.96 7.61 3.04
CA MET A 84 23.94 6.45 3.94
C MET A 84 24.71 5.23 3.40
N GLY A 85 25.35 5.32 2.23
CA GLY A 85 26.04 4.20 1.59
C GLY A 85 25.10 3.18 0.92
N LEU A 86 23.83 3.54 0.71
CA LEU A 86 22.76 2.69 0.17
C LEU A 86 22.40 3.05 -1.27
N ALA A 87 23.35 3.56 -2.05
CA ALA A 87 23.12 4.05 -3.43
C ALA A 87 22.50 2.99 -4.38
N LYS A 88 22.67 1.69 -4.09
CA LYS A 88 22.03 0.58 -4.83
C LYS A 88 20.49 0.65 -4.84
N LEU A 89 19.90 1.34 -3.87
CA LEU A 89 18.45 1.50 -3.72
C LEU A 89 17.88 2.71 -4.46
N ASN A 90 18.74 3.57 -5.03
CA ASN A 90 18.32 4.80 -5.70
C ASN A 90 17.25 4.57 -6.78
N PRO A 91 17.25 3.48 -7.58
CA PRO A 91 16.17 3.21 -8.52
C PRO A 91 14.80 3.05 -7.85
N ILE A 92 14.75 2.37 -6.70
CA ILE A 92 13.52 2.18 -5.91
C ILE A 92 13.08 3.53 -5.33
N ALA A 93 14.00 4.28 -4.72
CA ALA A 93 13.72 5.58 -4.14
C ALA A 93 13.13 6.56 -5.15
N ARG A 94 13.64 6.59 -6.39
CA ARG A 94 13.11 7.45 -7.47
C ARG A 94 11.64 7.20 -7.79
N VAL A 95 11.15 5.97 -7.62
CA VAL A 95 9.73 5.63 -7.78
C VAL A 95 8.96 5.99 -6.52
N MET A 96 9.47 5.58 -5.35
CA MET A 96 8.83 5.78 -4.05
C MET A 96 8.53 7.26 -3.75
N VAL A 97 9.51 8.15 -3.93
CA VAL A 97 9.35 9.60 -3.65
C VAL A 97 8.33 10.29 -4.56
N ARG A 98 7.81 9.59 -5.59
CA ARG A 98 6.78 10.10 -6.50
C ARG A 98 5.40 9.48 -6.25
N GLN A 99 5.29 8.50 -5.36
CA GLN A 99 4.01 7.86 -5.06
C GLN A 99 3.16 8.78 -4.19
N MET A 100 1.89 8.92 -4.56
CA MET A 100 0.91 9.71 -3.81
C MET A 100 0.82 9.31 -2.32
N LEU A 101 1.13 8.05 -1.98
CA LEU A 101 1.18 7.54 -0.61
C LEU A 101 2.20 8.25 0.30
N PHE A 102 3.26 8.85 -0.26
CA PHE A 102 4.36 9.47 0.49
C PHE A 102 4.47 10.99 0.25
N LEU A 103 3.39 11.62 -0.21
CA LEU A 103 3.40 13.04 -0.53
C LEU A 103 2.46 13.80 0.40
N ASP A 104 2.87 15.00 0.78
CA ASP A 104 2.00 15.99 1.40
C ASP A 104 1.43 16.95 0.35
N ALA A 105 0.52 17.82 0.80
CA ALA A 105 0.09 18.97 0.01
C ALA A 105 1.30 19.91 -0.30
N PRO A 106 1.37 20.52 -1.49
CA PRO A 106 0.35 20.53 -2.56
C PRO A 106 0.46 19.37 -3.56
N ALA A 107 1.55 18.60 -3.55
CA ALA A 107 1.81 17.55 -4.54
C ALA A 107 0.77 16.42 -4.46
N HIS A 108 0.46 15.96 -3.26
CA HIS A 108 -0.60 14.99 -3.01
C HIS A 108 -1.96 15.47 -3.52
N THR A 109 -2.35 16.70 -3.17
CA THR A 109 -3.63 17.30 -3.57
C THR A 109 -3.79 17.33 -5.09
N ARG A 110 -2.72 17.69 -5.81
CA ARG A 110 -2.70 17.68 -7.28
C ARG A 110 -2.92 16.28 -7.86
N LEU A 111 -2.14 15.29 -7.39
CA LEU A 111 -2.24 13.92 -7.89
C LEU A 111 -3.59 13.28 -7.55
N ARG A 112 -4.07 13.48 -6.31
CA ARG A 112 -5.38 13.01 -5.88
C ARG A 112 -6.49 13.62 -6.72
N GLY A 113 -6.41 14.90 -7.06
CA GLY A 113 -7.37 15.57 -7.94
C GLY A 113 -7.44 14.93 -9.33
N LEU A 114 -6.29 14.58 -9.92
CA LEU A 114 -6.24 13.85 -11.19
C LEU A 114 -6.80 12.44 -11.07
N ALA A 115 -6.32 11.67 -10.09
CA ALA A 115 -6.75 10.29 -9.85
C ALA A 115 -8.26 10.19 -9.60
N SER A 116 -8.84 11.14 -8.85
CA SER A 116 -10.26 11.13 -8.47
C SER A 116 -11.21 11.19 -9.68
N LYS A 117 -10.76 11.68 -10.83
CA LYS A 117 -11.53 11.65 -12.09
C LYS A 117 -11.86 10.21 -12.53
N ALA A 118 -11.02 9.24 -12.18
CA ALA A 118 -11.25 7.81 -12.44
C ALA A 118 -12.23 7.17 -11.44
N PHE A 119 -12.52 7.81 -10.30
CA PHE A 119 -13.34 7.28 -9.21
C PHE A 119 -14.63 8.08 -8.98
N THR A 120 -15.17 8.72 -10.02
CA THR A 120 -16.43 9.46 -9.88
C THR A 120 -17.60 8.51 -9.59
N PRO A 121 -18.70 8.96 -8.95
CA PRO A 121 -19.86 8.10 -8.67
C PRO A 121 -20.39 7.37 -9.92
N ALA A 122 -20.39 8.03 -11.08
CA ALA A 122 -20.77 7.40 -12.34
C ALA A 122 -19.83 6.24 -12.73
N ARG A 123 -18.51 6.40 -12.56
CA ARG A 123 -17.53 5.34 -12.81
C ARG A 123 -17.69 4.19 -11.81
N VAL A 124 -17.96 4.50 -10.55
CA VAL A 124 -18.23 3.49 -9.52
C VAL A 124 -19.47 2.66 -9.86
N GLU A 125 -20.52 3.26 -10.41
CA GLU A 125 -21.71 2.51 -10.83
C GLU A 125 -21.43 1.60 -12.05
N THR A 126 -20.65 2.07 -13.02
CA THR A 126 -20.17 1.21 -14.12
C THR A 126 -19.33 0.04 -13.58
N LEU A 127 -18.40 0.31 -12.65
CA LEU A 127 -17.59 -0.72 -12.00
C LEU A 127 -18.46 -1.71 -11.22
N ARG A 128 -19.60 -1.30 -10.64
CA ARG A 128 -20.50 -2.22 -9.93
C ARG A 128 -21.07 -3.30 -10.85
N ALA A 129 -21.58 -2.91 -12.01
CA ALA A 129 -22.11 -3.87 -12.99
C ALA A 129 -21.01 -4.84 -13.43
N HIS A 130 -19.84 -4.29 -13.71
CA HIS A 130 -18.68 -5.06 -14.15
C HIS A 130 -18.12 -6.01 -13.08
N ILE A 131 -18.06 -5.57 -11.81
CA ILE A 131 -17.69 -6.42 -10.67
C ILE A 131 -18.66 -7.59 -10.53
N ARG A 132 -19.96 -7.37 -10.75
CA ARG A 132 -20.95 -8.45 -10.75
C ARG A 132 -20.64 -9.48 -11.84
N GLU A 133 -20.40 -9.02 -13.07
CA GLU A 133 -20.02 -9.91 -14.19
C GLU A 133 -18.74 -10.68 -13.89
N ILE A 134 -17.72 -10.05 -13.31
CA ILE A 134 -16.47 -10.73 -12.91
C ILE A 134 -16.78 -11.82 -11.88
N VAL A 135 -17.58 -11.52 -10.86
CA VAL A 135 -17.96 -12.49 -9.83
C VAL A 135 -18.74 -13.66 -10.44
N GLU A 136 -19.73 -13.38 -11.29
CA GLU A 136 -20.51 -14.41 -11.99
C GLU A 136 -19.60 -15.32 -12.82
N ASN A 137 -18.71 -14.75 -13.63
CA ASN A 137 -17.75 -15.52 -14.43
C ASN A 137 -16.78 -16.36 -13.59
N LEU A 138 -16.32 -15.84 -12.45
CA LEU A 138 -15.45 -16.59 -11.53
C LEU A 138 -16.19 -17.78 -10.91
N LEU A 139 -17.47 -17.60 -10.56
CA LEU A 139 -18.30 -18.66 -9.99
C LEU A 139 -18.71 -19.70 -11.05
N ASP A 140 -19.06 -19.27 -12.26
CA ASP A 140 -19.45 -20.14 -13.38
C ASP A 140 -18.28 -20.99 -13.90
N GLY A 141 -17.04 -20.51 -13.72
CA GLY A 141 -15.81 -21.23 -14.09
C GLY A 141 -15.42 -22.35 -13.11
N LEU A 142 -16.10 -22.47 -11.97
CA LEU A 142 -15.79 -23.48 -10.97
C LEU A 142 -16.19 -24.88 -11.46
N PRO A 143 -15.39 -25.93 -11.18
CA PRO A 143 -15.79 -27.30 -11.46
C PRO A 143 -17.08 -27.67 -10.71
N ASP A 144 -17.93 -28.51 -11.31
CA ASP A 144 -19.20 -29.05 -10.74
C ASP A 144 -19.03 -29.91 -9.45
N LYS A 145 -17.91 -29.78 -8.74
CA LYS A 145 -17.54 -30.61 -7.59
C LYS A 145 -18.15 -30.11 -6.26
N GLY A 146 -19.00 -29.08 -6.30
CA GLY A 146 -19.67 -28.52 -5.11
C GLY A 146 -18.70 -28.00 -4.04
N ARG A 147 -17.47 -27.66 -4.43
CA ARG A 147 -16.39 -27.19 -3.54
C ARG A 147 -15.65 -26.04 -4.22
N MET A 148 -15.26 -25.06 -3.42
CA MET A 148 -14.57 -23.84 -3.84
C MET A 148 -13.55 -23.45 -2.77
N ASP A 149 -12.39 -22.98 -3.19
CA ASP A 149 -11.47 -22.21 -2.35
C ASP A 149 -11.80 -20.73 -2.49
N VAL A 150 -12.39 -20.13 -1.46
CA VAL A 150 -12.84 -18.73 -1.51
C VAL A 150 -11.68 -17.76 -1.78
N ILE A 151 -10.46 -18.10 -1.37
CA ILE A 151 -9.30 -17.25 -1.61
C ILE A 151 -8.85 -17.39 -3.05
N ALA A 152 -8.46 -18.60 -3.46
CA ALA A 152 -7.86 -18.84 -4.77
C ALA A 152 -8.85 -18.59 -5.93
N ASP A 153 -10.12 -18.95 -5.73
CA ASP A 153 -11.11 -18.93 -6.80
C ASP A 153 -11.89 -17.60 -6.88
N LEU A 154 -11.90 -16.78 -5.82
CA LEU A 154 -12.69 -15.53 -5.78
C LEU A 154 -11.92 -14.33 -5.23
N ALA A 155 -11.49 -14.37 -3.96
CA ALA A 155 -10.98 -13.19 -3.27
C ALA A 155 -9.63 -12.70 -3.80
N GLU A 156 -8.80 -13.60 -4.34
CA GLU A 156 -7.56 -13.27 -5.01
C GLU A 156 -7.78 -12.71 -6.43
N PRO A 157 -8.49 -13.40 -7.35
CA PRO A 157 -8.62 -12.93 -8.73
C PRO A 157 -9.45 -11.65 -8.86
N LEU A 158 -10.51 -11.49 -8.05
CA LEU A 158 -11.46 -10.38 -8.21
C LEU A 158 -10.79 -8.99 -8.09
N PRO A 159 -10.05 -8.64 -7.02
CA PRO A 159 -9.38 -7.35 -6.93
C PRO A 159 -8.32 -7.15 -8.02
N ALA A 160 -7.66 -8.22 -8.46
CA ALA A 160 -6.61 -8.14 -9.48
C ALA A 160 -7.19 -7.79 -10.86
N ILE A 161 -8.33 -8.38 -11.23
CA ILE A 161 -9.05 -8.07 -12.48
C ILE A 161 -9.55 -6.62 -12.44
N VAL A 162 -10.27 -6.26 -11.37
CA VAL A 162 -10.82 -4.90 -11.19
C VAL A 162 -9.71 -3.85 -11.22
N THR A 163 -8.58 -4.10 -10.54
CA THR A 163 -7.45 -3.15 -10.53
C THR A 163 -6.85 -2.96 -11.91
N ALA A 164 -6.68 -4.02 -12.70
CA ALA A 164 -6.16 -3.90 -14.07
C ALA A 164 -7.06 -3.01 -14.95
N GLU A 165 -8.38 -3.18 -14.86
CA GLU A 165 -9.34 -2.37 -15.59
C GLU A 165 -9.34 -0.92 -15.14
N MET A 166 -9.28 -0.70 -13.82
CA MET A 166 -9.20 0.65 -13.25
C MET A 166 -7.92 1.36 -13.67
N LEU A 167 -6.80 0.64 -13.81
CA LEU A 167 -5.57 1.19 -14.37
C LEU A 167 -5.71 1.53 -15.86
N GLY A 168 -6.59 0.83 -16.58
CA GLY A 168 -6.78 0.95 -18.02
C GLY A 168 -5.87 0.03 -18.82
N VAL A 169 -5.46 -1.10 -18.25
CA VAL A 169 -4.56 -2.09 -18.86
C VAL A 169 -5.26 -3.46 -19.07
N PRO A 170 -4.73 -4.36 -19.91
CA PRO A 170 -5.35 -5.67 -20.14
C PRO A 170 -5.47 -6.52 -18.87
N THR A 171 -6.64 -7.13 -18.65
CA THR A 171 -6.90 -8.01 -17.49
C THR A 171 -6.11 -9.33 -17.53
N SER A 172 -5.59 -9.71 -18.70
CA SER A 172 -4.64 -10.80 -18.87
C SER A 172 -3.36 -10.59 -18.05
N ASP A 173 -2.99 -9.33 -17.83
CA ASP A 173 -1.72 -8.96 -17.22
C ASP A 173 -1.78 -8.93 -15.69
N ARG A 174 -2.96 -9.19 -15.10
CA ARG A 174 -3.23 -9.13 -13.66
C ARG A 174 -2.25 -9.93 -12.80
N HIS A 175 -1.81 -11.10 -13.29
CA HIS A 175 -0.86 -11.96 -12.57
C HIS A 175 0.52 -11.31 -12.48
N GLN A 176 0.95 -10.69 -13.57
CA GLN A 176 2.22 -9.96 -13.63
C GLN A 176 2.17 -8.69 -12.76
N LEU A 177 1.07 -7.93 -12.84
CA LEU A 177 0.84 -6.76 -11.98
C LEU A 177 0.85 -7.14 -10.50
N LYS A 178 0.20 -8.25 -10.14
CA LYS A 178 0.20 -8.77 -8.76
C LYS A 178 1.61 -9.16 -8.32
N ALA A 179 2.37 -9.86 -9.16
CA ALA A 179 3.74 -10.26 -8.84
C ALA A 179 4.64 -9.05 -8.56
N TRP A 180 4.63 -8.04 -9.45
CA TRP A 180 5.38 -6.80 -9.22
C TRP A 180 4.91 -6.06 -7.95
N SER A 181 3.59 -6.04 -7.69
CA SER A 181 3.05 -5.41 -6.48
C SER A 181 3.49 -6.12 -5.20
N ALA A 182 3.57 -7.46 -5.22
CA ALA A 182 4.04 -8.25 -4.08
C ALA A 182 5.53 -7.97 -3.80
N ASP A 183 6.36 -7.98 -4.85
CA ASP A 183 7.79 -7.64 -4.73
C ASP A 183 7.99 -6.23 -4.18
N PHE A 184 7.18 -5.27 -4.64
CA PHE A 184 7.26 -3.89 -4.15
C PHE A 184 6.79 -3.75 -2.69
N ALA A 185 5.77 -4.51 -2.27
CA ALA A 185 5.23 -4.47 -0.91
C ALA A 185 6.26 -4.91 0.14
N GLU A 186 7.18 -5.82 -0.20
CA GLU A 186 8.28 -6.24 0.68
C GLU A 186 9.16 -5.05 1.11
N MET A 187 9.24 -3.98 0.30
CA MET A 187 9.99 -2.76 0.63
C MET A 187 9.27 -1.84 1.60
N LEU A 188 7.94 -1.88 1.67
CA LEU A 188 7.15 -0.97 2.51
C LEU A 188 7.12 -1.39 3.98
N GLY A 189 7.17 -2.70 4.24
CA GLY A 189 6.99 -3.26 5.57
C GLY A 189 8.24 -3.84 6.22
N ASN A 190 9.28 -4.20 5.45
CA ASN A 190 10.37 -5.02 5.98
C ASN A 190 11.76 -4.75 5.38
N PHE A 191 11.96 -3.55 4.82
CA PHE A 191 13.18 -3.19 4.08
C PHE A 191 14.49 -3.49 4.84
N GLN A 192 14.51 -3.26 6.16
CA GLN A 192 15.69 -3.47 6.99
C GLN A 192 16.02 -4.94 7.26
N HIS A 193 15.06 -5.86 7.08
CA HIS A 193 15.21 -7.27 7.47
C HIS A 193 15.32 -8.24 6.30
N ASN A 194 15.27 -7.77 5.04
CA ASN A 194 15.38 -8.65 3.87
C ASN A 194 16.28 -8.10 2.73
N PRO A 195 17.60 -7.96 2.97
CA PRO A 195 18.52 -7.35 2.01
C PRO A 195 18.74 -8.19 0.73
N ASP A 196 18.52 -9.50 0.78
CA ASP A 196 18.76 -10.42 -0.33
C ASP A 196 17.71 -10.29 -1.44
N HIS A 197 16.57 -9.68 -1.13
CA HIS A 197 15.48 -9.47 -2.07
C HIS A 197 15.64 -8.20 -2.92
N VAL A 198 16.59 -7.33 -2.59
CA VAL A 198 16.83 -6.06 -3.30
C VAL A 198 17.01 -6.24 -4.82
N PRO A 199 17.80 -7.22 -5.34
CA PRO A 199 17.94 -7.42 -6.78
C PRO A 199 16.60 -7.71 -7.47
N LYS A 200 15.77 -8.59 -6.88
CA LYS A 200 14.45 -8.94 -7.42
C LYS A 200 13.54 -7.72 -7.49
N VAL A 201 13.53 -6.89 -6.44
CA VAL A 201 12.72 -5.66 -6.43
C VAL A 201 13.20 -4.67 -7.47
N LEU A 202 14.51 -4.51 -7.66
CA LEU A 202 15.06 -3.65 -8.70
C LEU A 202 14.61 -4.08 -10.09
N ASP A 203 14.63 -5.38 -10.38
CA ASP A 203 14.13 -5.93 -11.63
C ASP A 203 12.63 -5.67 -11.81
N SER A 204 11.82 -5.92 -10.77
CA SER A 204 10.37 -5.68 -10.80
C SER A 204 10.05 -4.19 -10.98
N VAL A 205 10.78 -3.28 -10.34
CA VAL A 205 10.63 -1.83 -10.52
C VAL A 205 10.94 -1.43 -11.97
N GLN A 206 12.00 -1.98 -12.57
CA GLN A 206 12.36 -1.71 -13.95
C GLN A 206 11.29 -2.22 -14.92
N GLN A 207 10.91 -3.49 -14.80
CA GLN A 207 9.88 -4.11 -15.65
C GLN A 207 8.53 -3.40 -15.55
N MET A 208 8.08 -3.09 -14.33
CA MET A 208 6.85 -2.35 -14.10
C MET A 208 6.91 -0.94 -14.71
N SER A 209 8.05 -0.25 -14.57
CA SER A 209 8.24 1.08 -15.17
C SER A 209 8.18 1.05 -16.70
N ASP A 210 8.78 0.04 -17.32
CA ASP A 210 8.77 -0.12 -18.77
C ASP A 210 7.39 -0.51 -19.29
N TYR A 211 6.69 -1.40 -18.58
CA TYR A 211 5.31 -1.77 -18.86
C TYR A 211 4.39 -0.55 -18.86
N PHE A 212 4.39 0.26 -17.80
CA PHE A 212 3.53 1.44 -17.74
C PHE A 212 3.94 2.53 -18.73
N ARG A 213 5.22 2.64 -19.10
CA ARG A 213 5.64 3.54 -20.20
C ARG A 213 5.03 3.08 -21.52
N GLY A 214 5.00 1.77 -21.79
CA GLY A 214 4.32 1.18 -22.92
C GLY A 214 2.80 1.43 -22.89
N ALA A 215 2.16 1.17 -21.75
CA ALA A 215 0.72 1.41 -21.57
C ALA A 215 0.35 2.88 -21.79
N ILE A 216 1.15 3.83 -21.29
CA ILE A 216 0.97 5.27 -21.54
C ILE A 216 1.07 5.59 -23.03
N ALA A 217 2.05 5.01 -23.74
CA ALA A 217 2.24 5.24 -25.17
C ALA A 217 1.07 4.68 -25.99
N GLU A 218 0.56 3.51 -25.62
CA GLU A 218 -0.63 2.91 -26.21
C GLU A 218 -1.87 3.78 -25.96
N GLN A 219 -2.05 4.29 -24.74
CA GLN A 219 -3.20 5.12 -24.40
C GLN A 219 -3.26 6.46 -25.11
N LYS A 220 -2.09 6.99 -25.53
CA LYS A 220 -2.02 8.17 -26.40
C LYS A 220 -2.49 7.89 -27.82
N LYS A 221 -2.36 6.65 -28.31
CA LYS A 221 -2.81 6.23 -29.66
C LYS A 221 -4.24 5.72 -29.66
N HIS A 222 -4.59 4.95 -28.64
CA HIS A 222 -5.86 4.26 -28.48
C HIS A 222 -6.44 4.55 -27.09
N PRO A 223 -7.03 5.75 -26.89
CA PRO A 223 -7.60 6.13 -25.60
C PRO A 223 -8.60 5.11 -25.05
N ARG A 224 -8.41 4.74 -23.79
CA ARG A 224 -9.41 4.04 -22.97
C ARG A 224 -9.56 4.78 -21.65
N GLU A 225 -10.70 4.58 -21.03
CA GLU A 225 -10.96 5.10 -19.69
C GLU A 225 -10.06 4.42 -18.65
N GLY A 226 -9.83 5.09 -17.53
CA GLY A 226 -9.01 4.57 -16.42
C GLY A 226 -8.05 5.59 -15.82
N LEU A 227 -7.24 5.13 -14.87
CA LEU A 227 -6.29 5.97 -14.13
C LEU A 227 -5.19 6.53 -15.03
N ILE A 228 -4.62 5.72 -15.93
CA ILE A 228 -3.58 6.19 -16.86
C ILE A 228 -4.10 7.38 -17.67
N ARG A 229 -5.34 7.29 -18.17
CA ARG A 229 -5.96 8.39 -18.92
C ARG A 229 -6.18 9.63 -18.06
N SER A 230 -6.67 9.45 -16.83
CA SER A 230 -6.91 10.55 -15.89
C SER A 230 -5.65 11.33 -15.52
N PHE A 231 -4.46 10.71 -15.59
CA PHE A 231 -3.17 11.38 -15.40
C PHE A 231 -2.61 12.04 -16.67
N LEU A 232 -3.12 11.71 -17.85
CA LEU A 232 -2.73 12.33 -19.13
C LEU A 232 -3.53 13.59 -19.44
N ASP A 233 -4.75 13.72 -18.90
CA ASP A 233 -5.68 14.85 -19.08
C ASP A 233 -5.43 15.99 -18.09
#